data_AF-A0A3M1G285-F1
#
_entry.id   AF-A0A3M1G285-F1
#
_cell.length_a   1.000
_cell.length_b   1.000
_cell.length_c   1.000
_cell.angle_alpha   90.00
_cell.angle_beta   90.00
_cell.angle_gamma   90.00
#
_symmetry.space_group_name_H-M   'P 1'
#
loop_
_entity.id
_entity.type
_entity.pdbx_description
1 polymer ?
#
loop_
_entity_poly.entity_id
_entity_poly.type
_entity_poly.pdbx_seq_one_letter_code
_entity_poly.pdbx_strand_id
1 'polypeptide(L)' 'MAAVSPPVGCAVTLSHPALGTIGGQIADRQRESFAIAFPASERAVLFALKALALAMTQAPAAAGRAAAIRRHGTG' A
#
# COMPACT_ATOMS: atom_id res chain seq x y z
N MET A 1 -2.69 -22.19 11.19
CA MET A 1 -2.82 -20.96 12.00
C MET A 1 -3.65 -19.99 11.16
N ALA A 2 -4.93 -19.77 11.49
CA ALA A 2 -5.79 -18.89 10.69
C ALA A 2 -5.23 -17.47 10.76
N ALA A 3 -4.99 -16.83 9.62
CA ALA A 3 -4.61 -15.42 9.57
C ALA A 3 -5.81 -14.60 10.05
N VAL A 4 -5.84 -14.29 11.35
CA VAL A 4 -6.83 -13.41 11.95
C VAL A 4 -6.62 -12.05 11.29
N SER A 5 -7.59 -11.63 10.47
CA SER A 5 -7.55 -10.30 9.88
C SER A 5 -7.70 -9.27 11.00
N PRO A 6 -6.73 -8.35 11.15
CA PRO A 6 -6.76 -7.38 12.24
C PRO A 6 -7.98 -6.43 12.11
N PRO A 7 -8.62 -6.05 13.22
CA PRO A 7 -9.81 -5.21 13.20
C PRO A 7 -9.48 -3.75 12.87
N VAL A 8 -10.47 -3.01 12.35
CA VAL A 8 -10.38 -1.55 12.17
C VAL A 8 -10.16 -0.88 13.53
N GLY A 9 -9.31 0.15 13.57
CA GLY A 9 -8.87 0.81 14.78
C GLY A 9 -7.68 0.14 15.48
N CYS A 10 -7.23 -1.03 15.03
CA CYS A 10 -6.06 -1.68 15.59
C CYS A 10 -4.77 -0.96 15.19
N ALA A 11 -3.87 -0.78 16.15
CA ALA A 11 -2.51 -0.30 15.89
C ALA A 11 -1.69 -1.38 15.19
N VAL A 12 -0.98 -1.00 14.14
CA VAL A 12 -0.15 -1.90 13.33
C VAL A 12 1.22 -1.30 13.10
N THR A 13 2.22 -2.15 12.92
CA THR A 13 3.57 -1.74 12.53
C THR A 13 3.88 -2.32 11.17
N LEU A 14 4.20 -1.45 10.21
CA LEU A 14 4.73 -1.84 8.91
C LEU A 14 6.25 -1.90 8.97
N SER A 15 6.81 -2.97 8.43
CA SER A 15 8.25 -3.19 8.34
C SER A 15 8.64 -3.34 6.87
N HIS A 16 9.55 -2.49 6.41
CA HIS A 16 10.06 -2.54 5.04
C HIS A 16 11.60 -2.66 5.08
N PRO A 17 12.21 -3.63 4.38
CA PRO A 17 13.64 -3.95 4.51
C PRO A 17 14.57 -2.76 4.22
N ALA A 18 14.21 -1.91 3.25
CA ALA A 18 15.00 -0.73 2.89
C ALA A 18 14.59 0.57 3.61
N LEU A 19 13.42 0.63 4.24
CA LEU A 19 12.84 1.88 4.76
C LEU A 19 12.68 1.89 6.28
N GLY A 20 12.94 0.75 6.92
CA GLY A 20 12.75 0.54 8.34
C GLY A 20 11.29 0.31 8.69
N THR A 21 10.90 0.70 9.90
CA THR A 21 9.58 0.45 10.46
C THR A 21 8.79 1.74 10.72
N ILE A 22 7.48 1.65 10.57
CA ILE A 22 6.53 2.72 10.88
C ILE A 22 5.26 2.18 11.52
N GLY A 23 4.78 2.86 12.57
CA GLY A 23 3.48 2.57 13.19
C GLY A 23 2.34 3.29 12.46
N GLY A 24 1.18 2.65 12.43
CA GLY A 24 -0.06 3.19 11.90
C GLY A 24 -1.27 2.53 12.54
N GLN A 25 -2.45 2.84 12.03
CA GLN A 25 -3.71 2.28 12.48
C GLN A 25 -4.53 1.81 11.28
N ILE A 26 -5.21 0.68 11.40
CA ILE A 26 -6.13 0.23 10.34
C ILE A 26 -7.32 1.18 10.33
N ALA A 27 -7.47 1.92 9.25
CA ALA A 27 -8.57 2.86 9.04
C ALA A 27 -9.76 2.20 8.33
N ASP A 28 -9.47 1.30 7.39
CA ASP A 28 -10.49 0.59 6.64
C ASP A 28 -9.98 -0.80 6.23
N ARG A 29 -10.91 -1.75 6.06
CA ARG A 29 -10.64 -3.11 5.62
C ARG A 29 -11.45 -3.40 4.36
N GLN A 30 -10.75 -3.77 3.30
CA GLN A 30 -11.37 -4.27 2.08
C GLN A 30 -11.14 -5.78 1.95
N ARG A 31 -11.73 -6.41 0.90
CA ARG A 31 -11.68 -7.87 0.73
C ARG A 31 -10.27 -8.44 0.70
N GLU A 32 -9.33 -7.72 0.07
CA GLU A 32 -7.94 -8.18 -0.14
C GLU A 32 -6.89 -7.14 0.30
N SER A 33 -7.30 -6.04 0.91
CA SER A 33 -6.40 -4.94 1.28
C SER A 33 -6.84 -4.23 2.56
N PHE A 34 -5.91 -3.49 3.16
CA PHE A 34 -6.14 -2.67 4.34
C PHE A 34 -5.72 -1.24 4.05
N ALA A 35 -6.54 -0.27 4.44
CA ALA A 35 -6.13 1.12 4.48
C ALA A 35 -5.50 1.39 5.85
N ILE A 36 -4.29 1.94 5.85
CA ILE A 36 -3.54 2.24 7.07
C ILE A 36 -3.40 3.76 7.17
N ALA A 37 -3.93 4.33 8.24
CA ALA A 37 -3.70 5.73 8.60
C ALA A 37 -2.38 5.84 9.36
N PHE A 38 -1.53 6.77 8.92
CA PHE A 38 -0.30 7.12 9.62
C PHE A 38 -0.50 8.38 10.47
N PRO A 39 0.21 8.53 11.60
CA PRO A 39 0.20 9.77 12.36
C PRO A 39 0.76 10.91 11.50
N ALA A 40 0.17 12.11 11.63
CA ALA A 40 0.60 13.34 10.96
C ALA A 40 1.96 13.81 11.50
N SER A 41 3.02 13.13 11.08
CA SER A 41 4.39 13.32 11.52
C SER A 41 5.33 13.35 10.33
N GLU A 42 6.42 14.10 10.45
CA GLU A 42 7.46 14.17 9.42
C GLU A 42 7.97 12.77 9.04
N ARG A 43 8.16 11.89 10.03
CA ARG A 43 8.58 10.50 9.81
C ARG A 43 7.60 9.73 8.92
N ALA A 44 6.30 9.94 9.08
CA ALA A 44 5.29 9.28 8.25
C ALA A 44 5.32 9.78 6.80
N VAL A 45 5.46 11.09 6.61
CA VAL A 45 5.59 11.68 5.28
C VAL A 45 6.86 11.18 4.58
N LEU A 46 8.01 11.20 5.27
CA LEU A 46 9.27 10.70 4.72
C LEU A 46 9.22 9.21 4.40
N PHE A 47 8.58 8.40 5.25
CA PHE A 47 8.38 6.97 4.98
C PHE A 47 7.54 6.76 3.71
N ALA A 48 6.40 7.45 3.59
CA ALA A 48 5.52 7.35 2.43
C ALA A 48 6.22 7.78 1.13
N LEU A 49 6.95 8.90 1.16
CA LEU A 49 7.70 9.38 -0.01
C LEU A 49 8.80 8.41 -0.43
N LYS A 50 9.56 7.84 0.52
CA LYS A 50 10.59 6.84 0.20
C LYS A 50 9.98 5.54 -0.31
N ALA A 51 8.83 5.12 0.21
CA ALA A 51 8.10 3.96 -0.28
C ALA A 51 7.61 4.14 -1.73
N LEU A 52 7.08 5.32 -2.05
CA LEU A 52 6.70 5.67 -3.42
C LEU A 52 7.90 5.70 -4.36
N ALA A 53 8.99 6.37 -3.96
CA ALA A 53 10.21 6.41 -4.75
C ALA A 53 10.75 5.00 -5.03
N LEU A 54 10.72 4.10 -4.04
CA LEU A 54 11.14 2.72 -4.21
C LEU A 54 10.19 1.92 -5.11
N ALA A 55 8.87 2.09 -4.96
CA ALA A 55 7.90 1.44 -5.84
C ALA A 55 8.09 1.86 -7.31
N MET A 56 8.45 3.12 -7.55
CA MET A 56 8.74 3.64 -8.89
C MET A 56 10.04 3.10 -9.47
N THR A 57 11.08 2.87 -8.65
CA THR A 57 12.35 2.29 -9.13
C THR A 57 12.29 0.78 -9.28
N GLN A 58 11.42 0.11 -8.51
CA GLN A 58 11.25 -1.34 -8.55
C GLN A 58 10.14 -1.81 -9.49
N ALA A 59 9.41 -0.91 -10.15
CA ALA A 59 8.44 -1.32 -11.16
C ALA A 59 9.14 -2.20 -12.22
N PRO A 60 8.88 -3.53 -12.24
CA PRO A 60 9.21 -4.29 -13.43
C PRO A 60 8.25 -3.80 -14.52
N ALA A 61 8.59 -4.06 -15.79
CA ALA A 61 7.82 -3.70 -16.98
C ALA A 61 6.40 -4.31 -17.08
N ALA A 62 5.60 -4.30 -16.00
CA ALA A 62 4.21 -4.73 -15.94
C ALA A 62 3.23 -3.65 -16.43
N ALA A 63 3.69 -2.42 -16.67
CA ALA A 63 2.91 -1.40 -17.37
C ALA A 63 2.65 -1.76 -18.86
N GLY A 64 3.39 -2.71 -19.43
CA GLY A 64 3.20 -3.17 -20.81
C GLY A 64 2.07 -4.18 -21.02
N ARG A 65 1.53 -4.82 -19.96
CA ARG A 65 0.54 -5.91 -20.10
C ARG A 65 -0.89 -5.52 -19.72
N ALA A 66 -1.08 -4.37 -19.07
CA ALA A 66 -2.40 -3.82 -18.72
C ALA A 66 -3.01 -2.90 -19.80
N ALA A 67 -2.27 -2.56 -20.86
CA ALA A 67 -2.74 -1.72 -21.96
C ALA A 67 -3.54 -2.48 -23.05
N ALA A 68 -4.02 -3.70 -22.76
CA ALA A 68 -5.10 -4.32 -23.54
C ALA A 68 -6.44 -3.79 -23.02
N ILE A 69 -6.64 -2.47 -23.08
CA ILE A 69 -7.96 -1.86 -22.94
C ILE A 69 -8.75 -2.37 -24.15
N ARG A 70 -9.58 -3.41 -23.92
CA ARG A 70 -10.61 -3.80 -24.87
C ARG A 70 -11.46 -2.56 -25.10
N ARG A 71 -11.32 -1.94 -26.27
CA ARG A 71 -12.33 -1.00 -26.78
C ARG A 71 -13.61 -1.82 -26.95
N HIS A 72 -14.49 -1.76 -25.95
CA HIS A 72 -15.86 -2.21 -26.08
C HIS A 72 -16.76 -1.00 -25.89
N GLY A 73 -17.40 -0.61 -26.99
CA GLY A 73 -18.34 0.51 -27.12
C GLY A 73 -18.53 0.77 -28.62
N THR A 74 -19.32 -0.08 -29.31
CA THR A 74 -20.75 0.13 -29.63
C THR A 74 -21.00 1.43 -30.39
N GLY A 75 -21.10 1.28 -31.70
CA GLY A 75 -21.66 2.21 -32.68
C GLY A 75 -22.05 1.40 -33.91
#